data_AF-A0A9E6W9J4-F1
#
_entry.id   AF-A0A9E6W9J4-F1
#
_cell.length_a   1.000
_cell.length_b   1.000
_cell.length_c   1.000
_cell.angle_alpha   90.00
_cell.angle_beta   90.00
_cell.angle_gamma   90.00
#
_symmetry.space_group_name_H-M   'P 1'
#
loop_
_entity.id
_entity.type
_entity.pdbx_description
1 polymer ?
#
loop_
_entity_poly.entity_id
_entity_poly.type
_entity_poly.pdbx_seq_one_letter_code
_entity_poly.pdbx_strand_id
1 'polypeptide(L)' 'MKTIGLIGGMSWESSAVYYSIINRKVREILGGYHCAKSVMVTVEFDEIQTLQHIEDWKALEKIMVKSAKQLEAAGADFV' A
#
# COMPACT_ATOMS: atom_id res chain seq x y z
N MET A 1 16.34 6.04 -6.17
CA MET A 1 15.39 5.00 -5.72
C MET A 1 14.01 5.40 -6.19
N LYS A 2 13.27 4.49 -6.82
CA LYS A 2 11.87 4.70 -7.17
C LYS A 2 11.01 4.77 -5.90
N THR A 3 9.94 5.55 -5.92
CA THR A 3 8.93 5.65 -4.86
C THR A 3 7.93 4.50 -5.00
N ILE A 4 7.83 3.64 -4.00
CA ILE A 4 6.83 2.56 -3.98
C ILE A 4 5.48 3.09 -3.47
N GLY A 5 4.41 2.74 -4.16
CA GLY A 5 3.04 2.90 -3.69
C GLY A 5 2.56 1.63 -2.99
N LEU A 6 1.92 1.76 -1.83
CA LEU A 6 1.36 0.64 -1.08
C LEU A 6 -0.14 0.84 -0.90
N ILE A 7 -0.94 -0.11 -1.37
CA ILE A 7 -2.36 -0.20 -0.99
C ILE A 7 -2.44 -1.10 0.25
N GLY A 8 -2.54 -0.48 1.42
CA GLY A 8 -2.61 -1.16 2.71
C GLY A 8 -4.01 -1.13 3.31
N GLY A 9 -4.14 -1.60 4.55
CA GLY A 9 -5.41 -1.63 5.28
C GLY A 9 -6.21 -2.92 5.13
N MET A 10 -5.60 -4.02 4.64
CA MET A 10 -6.29 -5.31 4.47
C MET A 10 -5.58 -6.48 5.20
N SER A 11 -5.28 -6.41 6.50
CA SER A 11 -5.59 -5.35 7.47
C SER A 11 -4.45 -4.32 7.62
N TRP A 12 -4.60 -3.35 8.55
CA TRP A 12 -3.56 -2.34 8.79
C TRP A 12 -2.32 -2.94 9.49
N GLU A 13 -2.50 -3.97 10.32
CA GLU A 13 -1.42 -4.64 11.05
C GLU A 13 -0.40 -5.25 10.07
N SER A 14 -0.87 -5.91 9.01
CA SER A 14 0.02 -6.48 7.98
C SER A 14 0.71 -5.40 7.16
N SER A 15 0.05 -4.26 6.95
CA SER A 15 0.60 -3.12 6.20
C SER A 15 1.78 -2.49 6.94
N ALA A 16 1.71 -2.38 8.26
CA ALA A 16 2.82 -1.92 9.10
C ALA A 16 4.05 -2.84 8.98
N VAL A 17 3.84 -4.16 8.84
CA VAL A 17 4.91 -5.14 8.63
C VAL A 17 5.62 -4.89 7.29
N TYR A 18 4.87 -4.70 6.19
CA TYR A 18 5.45 -4.38 4.88
C TYR A 18 6.29 -3.10 4.92
N TYR A 19 5.75 -2.02 5.50
CA TYR A 19 6.50 -0.77 5.66
C TYR A 19 7.83 -0.98 6.41
N SER A 20 7.79 -1.74 7.51
CA SER A 20 8.96 -2.04 8.33
C SER A 20 10.02 -2.85 7.55
N ILE A 21 9.60 -3.92 6.86
CA ILE A 21 10.49 -4.77 6.07
C ILE A 21 11.19 -3.98 4.96
N ILE A 22 10.42 -3.20 4.20
CA ILE A 22 10.94 -2.41 3.07
C ILE A 22 12.01 -1.42 3.57
N ASN A 23 11.72 -0.68 4.64
CA ASN A 23 12.66 0.31 5.19
C ASN A 23 13.91 -0.33 5.79
N ARG A 24 13.76 -1.44 6.51
CA ARG A 24 14.90 -2.22 7.02
C ARG A 24 15.78 -2.69 5.87
N LYS A 25 15.18 -3.21 4.79
CA LYS A 25 15.92 -3.71 3.65
C LYS A 25 16.70 -2.61 2.91
N VAL A 26 16.09 -1.44 2.75
CA VAL A 26 16.79 -0.27 2.17
C VAL A 26 17.97 0.15 3.04
N ARG A 27 17.79 0.20 4.36
CA ARG A 27 18.88 0.51 5.30
C ARG A 27 20.00 -0.52 5.29
N GLU A 28 19.67 -1.81 5.19
CA GLU A 28 20.67 -2.89 5.04
C GLU A 28 21.53 -2.71 3.79
N ILE A 29 20.92 -2.29 2.67
CA ILE A 29 21.62 -2.17 1.38
C ILE A 29 22.42 -0.88 1.28
N LEU A 30 21.87 0.25 1.75
CA LEU A 30 22.46 1.58 1.55
C LEU A 30 23.18 2.13 2.79
N GLY A 31 22.94 1.55 3.97
CA GLY A 31 23.56 1.97 5.23
C GLY A 31 23.00 3.26 5.84
N GLY A 32 23.63 3.71 6.92
CA GLY A 32 23.32 4.98 7.59
C GLY A 32 21.86 5.13 8.02
N TYR A 33 21.26 6.25 7.59
CA TYR A 33 19.88 6.63 7.86
C TYR A 33 18.98 6.49 6.61
N HIS A 34 19.40 5.71 5.61
CA HIS A 34 18.57 5.50 4.42
C HIS A 34 17.27 4.76 4.74
N CYS A 35 16.19 5.23 4.13
CA CYS A 35 14.85 4.65 4.18
C CYS A 35 14.24 4.65 2.77
N ALA A 36 13.18 3.88 2.58
CA ALA A 36 12.50 3.81 1.30
C ALA A 36 11.67 5.08 1.05
N LYS A 37 11.68 5.58 -0.20
CA LYS A 37 10.67 6.53 -0.65
C LYS A 37 9.36 5.76 -0.84
N SER A 38 8.31 6.11 -0.10
CA SER A 38 7.03 5.39 -0.17
C SER A 38 5.84 6.31 0.04
N VAL A 39 4.71 5.94 -0.55
CA VAL A 39 3.37 6.49 -0.27
C VAL A 39 2.46 5.30 0.05
N MET A 40 1.61 5.43 1.06
CA MET A 40 0.62 4.41 1.40
C MET A 40 -0.78 5.00 1.36
N VAL A 41 -1.68 4.34 0.62
CA VAL A 41 -3.13 4.53 0.74
C VAL A 41 -3.65 3.40 1.59
N THR A 42 -4.35 3.73 2.67
CA THR A 42 -4.97 2.75 3.57
C THR A 42 -6.47 2.71 3.29
N VAL A 43 -6.98 1.55 2.88
CA VAL A 43 -8.42 1.32 2.75
C VAL A 43 -9.04 0.97 4.10
N GLU A 44 -10.35 1.15 4.23
CA GLU A 44 -11.10 0.69 5.39
C GLU A 44 -11.37 -0.83 5.22
N PHE A 45 -10.99 -1.65 6.20
CA PHE A 45 -10.97 -3.11 6.02
C PHE A 45 -12.36 -3.75 6.12
N ASP A 46 -13.24 -3.21 6.96
CA ASP A 46 -14.62 -3.68 7.12
C ASP A 46 -15.40 -3.53 5.80
N GLU A 47 -15.20 -2.43 5.06
CA GLU A 47 -15.74 -2.24 3.72
C GLU A 47 -15.25 -3.33 2.76
N ILE A 48 -13.93 -3.58 2.72
CA ILE A 48 -13.35 -4.62 1.86
C ILE A 48 -13.89 -6.01 2.21
N GLN A 49 -13.92 -6.36 3.50
CA GLN A 49 -14.36 -7.67 3.96
C GLN A 49 -15.85 -7.90 3.66
N THR A 50 -16.67 -6.87 3.85
CA THR A 50 -18.10 -6.90 3.50
C THR A 50 -18.28 -7.16 2.01
N LEU A 51 -17.59 -6.41 1.15
CA LEU A 51 -17.71 -6.55 -0.31
C LEU A 51 -17.17 -7.90 -0.81
N GLN A 52 -16.11 -8.43 -0.19
CA GLN A 52 -15.62 -9.78 -0.46
C GLN A 52 -16.64 -10.84 -0.09
N HIS A 53 -17.31 -10.71 1.06
CA HIS A 53 -18.28 -11.68 1.55
C HIS A 53 -19.51 -11.79 0.64
N ILE A 54 -19.95 -10.67 0.05
CA ILE A 54 -21.07 -10.64 -0.91
C ILE A 54 -20.62 -10.83 -2.36
N GLU A 55 -19.33 -11.12 -2.59
CA GLU A 55 -18.71 -11.32 -3.91
C GLU A 55 -18.90 -10.14 -4.89
N ASP A 56 -18.97 -8.90 -4.38
CA ASP A 56 -19.04 -7.70 -5.22
C ASP A 56 -17.64 -7.27 -5.70
N TRP A 57 -17.09 -8.08 -6.61
CA TRP A 57 -15.79 -7.84 -7.23
C TRP A 57 -15.73 -6.53 -8.02
N LYS A 58 -16.87 -6.05 -8.53
CA LYS A 58 -16.92 -4.78 -9.26
C LYS A 58 -16.73 -3.58 -8.34
N ALA A 59 -17.30 -3.62 -7.14
CA ALA A 59 -17.06 -2.59 -6.13
C ALA A 59 -15.61 -2.62 -5.64
N LEU A 60 -15.08 -3.81 -5.34
CA LEU A 60 -13.68 -4.00 -4.93
C LEU A 60 -12.70 -3.47 -5.98
N GLU A 61 -12.93 -3.78 -7.26
CA GLU A 61 -12.12 -3.29 -8.37
C GLU A 61 -12.09 -1.75 -8.39
N LYS A 62 -13.25 -1.10 -8.23
CA LYS A 62 -13.33 0.37 -8.19
C LYS A 62 -12.51 0.96 -7.04
N ILE A 63 -12.54 0.34 -5.85
CA ILE A 63 -11.76 0.78 -4.69
C ILE A 63 -10.26 0.63 -4.96
N MET A 64 -9.83 -0.51 -5.52
CA MET A 64 -8.42 -0.77 -5.82
C MET A 64 -7.89 0.18 -6.91
N VAL A 65 -8.64 0.36 -8.01
CA VAL A 65 -8.28 1.30 -9.09
C VAL A 65 -8.20 2.74 -8.57
N LYS A 66 -9.14 3.16 -7.71
CA LYS A 66 -9.11 4.49 -7.09
C LYS A 66 -7.87 4.66 -6.22
N SER A 67 -7.55 3.65 -5.40
CA SER A 67 -6.38 3.67 -4.52
C SER A 67 -5.07 3.74 -5.31
N ALA A 68 -4.94 2.95 -6.39
CA ALA A 68 -3.78 3.00 -7.28
C ALA A 68 -3.61 4.38 -7.95
N LYS A 69 -4.71 4.99 -8.42
CA LYS A 69 -4.68 6.35 -8.98
C LYS A 69 -4.30 7.43 -7.96
N GLN A 70 -4.71 7.27 -6.71
CA GLN A 70 -4.27 8.16 -5.63
C GLN A 70 -2.76 8.04 -5.37
N LEU A 71 -2.21 6.82 -5.40
CA LEU A 71 -0.78 6.59 -5.27
C LEU A 71 0.00 7.21 -6.43
N GLU A 72 -0.46 7.02 -7.66
CA GLU A 72 0.11 7.65 -8.86
C GLU A 72 0.12 9.18 -8.72
N ALA A 73 -1.01 9.78 -8.35
CA ALA A 73 -1.13 11.22 -8.14
C ALA A 73 -0.23 11.75 -7.01
N ALA A 74 0.05 10.92 -6.00
CA ALA A 74 0.96 11.23 -4.91
C ALA A 74 2.45 11.01 -5.26
N GLY A 75 2.76 10.58 -6.49
CA GLY A 75 4.13 10.43 -6.99
C GLY A 75 4.75 9.04 -6.77
N ALA A 76 3.93 7.99 -6.63
CA ALA A 76 4.42 6.62 -6.69
C ALA A 76 4.86 6.28 -8.13
N ASP A 77 6.03 5.64 -8.26
CA ASP A 77 6.58 5.19 -9.55
C ASP A 77 6.06 3.78 -9.93
N PHE A 78 5.56 3.02 -8.94
CA PHE A 78 4.98 1.69 -9.09
C PHE A 78 4.11 1.35 -7.88
N VAL A 79 3.20 0.38 -8.05
CA VAL A 79 2.35 -0.21 -7.01
C VAL A 79 2.61 -1.71 -6.95
#